data_AF-A0A1Z5K194-F1
#
_entry.id   AF-A0A1Z5K194-F1
#
_cell.length_a   1.000
_cell.length_b   1.000
_cell.length_c   1.000
_cell.angle_alpha   90.00
_cell.angle_beta   90.00
_cell.angle_gamma   90.00
#
_symmetry.space_group_name_H-M   'P 1'
#
loop_
_entity.id
_entity.type
_entity.pdbx_description
1 polymer ?
#
loop_
_entity_poly.entity_id
_entity_poly.type
_entity_poly.pdbx_seq_one_letter_code
_entity_poly.pdbx_strand_id
1 'polypeptide(L)'
;MSLSSIPTFSFVFIGVAAIFIAQLNPRSSDYSFPMAGLVLILLAMVQTALASTATPSSRRFAVTKSPPPHTYPLAQLAAASSDKDKFLCLYPQLQEELCEWFATENEMTPEAVQWIREMLDYNVPGGKLNRGTTVLAVYRALKKGAPISEHEYAQAAVLGWTIEFLQAFFLVADDIMDDSQTRRGQPCWYKNQHVNLVAINDSFLLESAVFCILKRHFGNEPYYTELLELLLQTTQQTELGQLLDLTSQPQGNEVDLNRFTMQRYKLIVKYKTAFYSFYLPVALGMILAGNTDEASYQAAKEILLNMGEYFQVQDDYLDCFGDPSVIGKVGTDIQDNKCSWLVVQALERCNEEEKNVLRQNYGAWDDQKVETIKELYRTLDLPNVFAQYEEDSYQRIQKALDEIDLPRDVFEILLNKIYKRSK
;
A
#
# COMPACT_ATOMS: atom_id res chain seq x y z
N MET A 1 14.10 -25.89 35.77
CA MET A 1 14.74 -24.68 35.24
C MET A 1 16.19 -24.67 35.72
N SER A 2 17.13 -24.66 34.79
CA SER A 2 18.56 -24.77 35.05
C SER A 2 19.13 -23.48 35.67
N LEU A 3 20.14 -23.65 36.51
CA LEU A 3 20.94 -22.61 37.19
C LEU A 3 21.95 -21.92 36.23
N SER A 4 21.63 -21.75 34.95
CA SER A 4 22.60 -21.36 33.91
C SER A 4 22.31 -20.01 33.23
N SER A 5 21.76 -19.04 33.95
CA SER A 5 21.61 -17.67 33.41
C SER A 5 21.49 -16.61 34.51
N ILE A 6 22.45 -16.58 35.43
CA ILE A 6 22.74 -15.39 36.25
C ILE A 6 23.94 -14.70 35.58
N PRO A 7 23.87 -13.42 35.21
CA PRO A 7 25.00 -12.76 34.56
C PRO A 7 26.17 -12.68 35.53
N THR A 8 27.31 -13.22 35.11
CA THR A 8 28.61 -13.25 35.81
C THR A 8 29.17 -11.85 36.14
N PHE A 9 28.47 -10.77 35.75
CA PHE A 9 28.86 -9.37 35.97
C PHE A 9 28.65 -8.88 37.42
N SER A 10 27.73 -9.46 38.19
CA SER A 10 27.38 -8.91 39.51
C SER A 10 28.35 -9.29 40.65
N PHE A 11 29.08 -10.40 40.55
CA PHE A 11 30.06 -10.79 41.59
C PHE A 11 31.40 -10.06 41.47
N VAL A 12 31.76 -9.62 40.26
CA VAL A 12 33.03 -8.91 40.01
C VAL A 12 33.03 -7.53 40.68
N PHE A 13 31.91 -6.80 40.67
CA PHE A 13 31.82 -5.47 41.30
C PHE A 13 31.83 -5.51 42.83
N ILE A 14 31.24 -6.53 43.45
CA ILE A 14 31.25 -6.69 44.91
C ILE A 14 32.67 -7.07 45.39
N GLY A 15 33.37 -7.93 44.64
CA GLY A 15 34.76 -8.29 44.94
C GLY A 15 35.73 -7.11 44.78
N VAL A 16 35.58 -6.30 43.73
CA VAL A 16 36.44 -5.13 43.47
C VAL A 16 36.24 -4.03 44.50
N ALA A 17 35.01 -3.78 44.95
CA ALA A 17 34.72 -2.79 46.00
C ALA A 17 35.30 -3.19 47.38
N ALA A 18 35.26 -4.48 47.74
CA ALA A 18 35.85 -4.99 48.98
C ALA A 18 37.39 -4.90 48.97
N ILE A 19 38.02 -5.15 47.82
CA ILE A 19 39.48 -5.03 47.65
C ILE A 19 39.93 -3.57 47.71
N PHE A 20 39.17 -2.64 47.10
CA PHE A 20 39.50 -1.21 47.10
C PHE A 20 39.41 -0.60 48.51
N ILE A 21 38.44 -1.04 49.32
CA ILE A 21 38.29 -0.58 50.71
C ILE A 21 39.38 -1.16 51.62
N ALA A 22 39.81 -2.41 51.39
CA ALA A 22 40.91 -3.02 52.15
C ALA A 22 42.29 -2.41 51.83
N GLN A 23 42.48 -1.87 50.63
CA GLN A 23 43.76 -1.25 50.21
C GLN A 23 43.92 0.22 50.62
N LEU A 24 42.82 0.91 50.96
CA LEU A 24 42.86 2.34 51.33
C LEU A 24 43.18 2.60 52.81
N ASN A 25 43.34 1.58 53.66
CA ASN A 25 43.63 1.82 55.08
C ASN A 25 44.48 0.70 55.74
N PRO A 26 45.83 0.73 55.65
CA PRO A 26 46.68 -0.31 56.22
C PRO A 26 46.99 -0.12 57.71
N ARG A 27 46.53 0.96 58.35
CA ARG A 27 46.88 1.28 59.75
C ARG A 27 45.75 2.01 60.49
N SER A 28 44.83 1.26 61.07
CA SER A 28 44.15 1.69 62.30
C SER A 28 43.54 0.47 62.98
N SER A 29 43.89 0.26 64.24
CA SER A 29 43.41 -0.81 65.11
C SER A 29 42.19 -0.38 65.91
N ASP A 30 41.24 0.33 65.28
CA ASP A 30 40.00 0.77 65.92
C ASP A 30 38.85 0.64 64.92
N TYR A 31 38.09 -0.45 65.02
CA TYR A 31 36.83 -0.63 64.31
C TYR A 31 35.67 -0.56 65.30
N SER A 32 35.34 0.67 65.71
CA SER A 32 34.02 1.01 66.27
C SER A 32 33.32 1.99 65.34
N PHE A 33 32.96 1.50 64.15
CA PHE A 33 32.01 2.12 63.23
C PHE A 33 31.18 0.99 62.61
N PRO A 34 29.85 1.13 62.47
CA PRO A 34 28.98 -0.02 62.18
C PRO A 34 29.09 -0.38 60.70
N MET A 35 30.07 -1.23 60.36
CA MET A 35 30.20 -1.87 59.04
C MET A 35 28.92 -2.60 58.62
N ALA A 36 28.16 -3.12 59.59
CA ALA A 36 26.84 -3.70 59.35
C ALA A 36 25.83 -2.69 58.77
N GLY A 37 25.89 -1.42 59.20
CA GLY A 37 25.00 -0.36 58.71
C GLY A 37 25.30 0.04 57.26
N LEU A 38 26.59 0.15 56.90
CA LEU A 38 26.99 0.48 55.54
C LEU A 38 26.70 -0.66 54.55
N VAL A 39 26.88 -1.92 54.97
CA VAL A 39 26.52 -3.10 54.18
C VAL A 39 25.01 -3.23 54.01
N LEU A 40 24.21 -2.92 55.05
CA LEU A 40 22.76 -2.86 54.95
C LEU A 40 22.27 -1.72 54.06
N ILE A 41 22.93 -0.56 54.05
CA ILE A 41 22.60 0.55 53.14
C ILE A 41 22.96 0.20 51.69
N LEU A 42 24.11 -0.45 51.45
CA LEU A 42 24.50 -0.94 50.12
C LEU A 42 23.58 -2.07 49.63
N LEU A 43 23.22 -3.02 50.50
CA LEU A 43 22.24 -4.06 50.19
C LEU A 43 20.86 -3.45 49.94
N ALA A 44 20.41 -2.50 50.74
CA ALA A 44 19.16 -1.78 50.51
C ALA A 44 19.21 -1.04 49.18
N MET A 45 20.27 -0.29 48.86
CA MET A 45 20.42 0.40 47.56
C MET A 45 20.46 -0.56 46.37
N VAL A 46 21.09 -1.74 46.51
CA VAL A 46 21.07 -2.79 45.47
C VAL A 46 19.70 -3.44 45.37
N GLN A 47 18.98 -3.62 46.48
CA GLN A 47 17.62 -4.16 46.50
C GLN A 47 16.60 -3.14 45.96
N THR A 48 16.79 -1.84 46.18
CA THR A 48 16.02 -0.76 45.54
C THR A 48 16.38 -0.64 44.06
N ALA A 49 17.64 -0.87 43.66
CA ALA A 49 18.04 -0.90 42.25
C ALA A 49 17.55 -2.16 41.51
N LEU A 50 17.43 -3.30 42.22
CA LEU A 50 16.85 -4.53 41.72
C LEU A 50 15.32 -4.50 41.75
N ALA A 51 14.69 -3.81 42.70
CA ALA A 51 13.25 -3.53 42.73
C ALA A 51 12.86 -2.39 41.78
N SER A 52 13.81 -1.51 41.43
CA SER A 52 13.73 -0.56 40.32
C SER A 52 14.24 -1.13 39.01
N THR A 53 14.44 -2.45 38.92
CA THR A 53 14.12 -3.12 37.66
C THR A 53 12.60 -3.09 37.54
N ALA A 54 12.08 -1.89 37.28
CA ALA A 54 10.95 -1.78 36.40
C ALA A 54 11.26 -2.77 35.28
N THR A 55 10.45 -3.82 35.18
CA THR A 55 10.18 -4.49 33.89
C THR A 55 10.33 -3.40 32.85
N PRO A 56 11.19 -3.55 31.83
CA PRO A 56 11.39 -2.48 30.86
C PRO A 56 9.99 -2.07 30.43
N SER A 57 9.58 -0.89 30.91
CA SER A 57 8.31 -0.30 30.56
C SER A 57 8.55 0.13 29.13
N SER A 58 8.39 -0.83 28.22
CA SER A 58 8.58 -0.69 26.80
C SER A 58 7.47 0.14 26.17
N ARG A 59 6.78 0.97 26.96
CA ARG A 59 6.02 2.11 26.46
C ARG A 59 6.96 3.29 26.32
N ARG A 60 7.95 3.18 25.43
CA ARG A 60 8.80 4.32 25.02
C ARG A 60 8.01 5.37 24.23
N PHE A 61 6.83 5.00 23.78
CA PHE A 61 5.76 5.91 23.41
C PHE A 61 4.55 5.50 24.25
N ALA A 62 3.75 6.44 24.73
CA ALA A 62 2.39 6.11 25.14
C ALA A 62 1.75 5.48 23.90
N VAL A 63 1.69 4.14 23.85
CA VAL A 63 0.89 3.44 22.85
C VAL A 63 -0.49 4.03 23.06
N THR A 64 -0.96 4.81 22.08
CA THR A 64 -2.33 5.28 22.05
C THR A 64 -3.20 4.10 22.44
N LYS A 65 -4.06 4.29 23.46
CA LYS A 65 -4.86 3.21 24.06
C LYS A 65 -5.36 2.32 22.92
N SER A 66 -5.28 1.00 23.08
CA SER A 66 -5.90 0.09 22.12
C SER A 66 -7.30 0.62 21.85
N PRO A 67 -7.64 0.92 20.59
CA PRO A 67 -8.92 1.55 20.28
C PRO A 67 -10.05 0.71 20.90
N PRO A 68 -11.14 1.35 21.34
CA PRO A 68 -12.27 0.64 21.93
C PRO A 68 -12.72 -0.47 20.97
N PRO A 69 -13.20 -1.62 21.49
CA PRO A 69 -13.63 -2.73 20.64
C PRO A 69 -14.63 -2.22 19.61
N HIS A 70 -14.29 -2.34 18.33
CA HIS A 70 -15.14 -1.93 17.24
C HIS A 70 -16.28 -2.93 17.07
N THR A 71 -17.46 -2.42 16.72
CA THR A 71 -18.63 -3.25 16.44
C THR A 71 -19.09 -3.00 15.01
N TYR A 72 -19.21 -4.06 14.22
CA TYR A 72 -19.68 -3.95 12.85
C TYR A 72 -21.22 -3.83 12.78
N PRO A 73 -21.80 -3.16 11.78
CA PRO A 73 -23.23 -3.03 11.58
C PRO A 73 -23.83 -4.31 11.00
N LEU A 74 -23.73 -5.41 11.75
CA LEU A 74 -24.09 -6.76 11.28
C LEU A 74 -25.54 -6.85 10.76
N ALA A 75 -26.46 -6.12 11.37
CA ALA A 75 -27.86 -6.06 10.91
C ALA A 75 -28.02 -5.39 9.53
N GLN A 76 -27.23 -4.33 9.26
CA GLN A 76 -27.26 -3.64 7.97
C GLN A 76 -26.58 -4.49 6.89
N LEU A 77 -25.47 -5.15 7.23
CA LEU A 77 -24.79 -6.10 6.35
C LEU A 77 -25.74 -7.25 5.97
N ALA A 78 -26.48 -7.81 6.92
CA ALA A 78 -27.45 -8.87 6.65
C ALA A 78 -28.61 -8.41 5.76
N ALA A 79 -28.97 -7.12 5.80
CA ALA A 79 -30.10 -6.56 5.04
C ALA A 79 -29.75 -6.07 3.62
N ALA A 80 -28.46 -5.94 3.29
CA ALA A 80 -28.01 -5.42 2.01
C ALA A 80 -28.29 -6.39 0.84
N SER A 81 -28.65 -5.82 -0.31
CA SER A 81 -29.13 -6.56 -1.49
C SER A 81 -28.04 -7.23 -2.33
N SER A 82 -26.79 -6.80 -2.20
CA SER A 82 -25.65 -7.34 -2.95
C SER A 82 -24.35 -7.24 -2.15
N ASP A 83 -23.32 -7.97 -2.57
CA ASP A 83 -21.99 -7.84 -1.97
C ASP A 83 -21.38 -6.45 -2.11
N LYS A 84 -21.71 -5.74 -3.20
CA LYS A 84 -21.25 -4.36 -3.38
C LYS A 84 -21.96 -3.43 -2.40
N ASP A 85 -23.26 -3.63 -2.18
CA ASP A 85 -24.02 -2.84 -1.21
C ASP A 85 -23.51 -3.11 0.20
N LYS A 86 -23.27 -4.38 0.57
CA LYS A 86 -22.63 -4.75 1.84
C LYS A 86 -21.27 -4.08 2.04
N PHE A 87 -20.43 -4.05 1.00
CA PHE A 87 -19.11 -3.43 1.07
C PHE A 87 -19.23 -1.92 1.31
N LEU A 88 -20.14 -1.27 0.58
CA LEU A 88 -20.44 0.16 0.72
C LEU A 88 -21.06 0.52 2.08
N CYS A 89 -21.86 -0.36 2.69
CA CYS A 89 -22.45 -0.13 4.01
C CYS A 89 -21.41 0.09 5.13
N LEU A 90 -20.18 -0.39 4.97
CA LEU A 90 -19.12 -0.20 5.96
C LEU A 90 -18.45 1.17 5.87
N TYR A 91 -18.48 1.83 4.71
CA TYR A 91 -17.76 3.08 4.51
C TYR A 91 -18.20 4.20 5.47
N PRO A 92 -19.50 4.47 5.69
CA PRO A 92 -19.93 5.51 6.63
C PRO A 92 -19.40 5.28 8.05
N GLN A 93 -19.33 4.01 8.50
CA GLN A 93 -18.72 3.69 9.78
C GLN A 93 -17.22 4.02 9.78
N LEU A 94 -16.47 3.57 8.77
CA LEU A 94 -15.03 3.80 8.72
C LEU A 94 -14.69 5.30 8.68
N GLN A 95 -15.46 6.08 7.93
CA GLN A 95 -15.35 7.54 7.91
C GLN A 95 -15.63 8.14 9.28
N GLU A 96 -16.74 7.76 9.92
CA GLU A 96 -17.09 8.30 11.24
C GLU A 96 -16.03 7.95 12.28
N GLU A 97 -15.53 6.72 12.28
CA GLU A 97 -14.49 6.28 13.21
C GLU A 97 -13.19 7.07 13.05
N LEU A 98 -12.81 7.44 11.81
CA LEU A 98 -11.67 8.31 11.54
C LEU A 98 -11.95 9.75 12.00
N CYS A 99 -13.12 10.31 11.68
CA CYS A 99 -13.51 11.66 12.09
C CYS A 99 -13.56 11.80 13.62
N GLU A 100 -14.19 10.84 14.31
CA GLU A 100 -14.21 10.78 15.77
C GLU A 100 -12.80 10.68 16.34
N TRP A 101 -11.98 9.78 15.81
CA TRP A 101 -10.58 9.61 16.24
C TRP A 101 -9.80 10.93 16.13
N PHE A 102 -9.87 11.60 14.97
CA PHE A 102 -9.17 12.86 14.76
C PHE A 102 -9.71 13.98 15.65
N ALA A 103 -11.03 14.02 15.90
CA ALA A 103 -11.63 15.00 16.79
C ALA A 103 -11.20 14.80 18.26
N THR A 104 -11.28 13.57 18.78
CA THR A 104 -11.15 13.30 20.22
C THR A 104 -9.73 13.01 20.66
N GLU A 105 -8.96 12.27 19.86
CA GLU A 105 -7.62 11.80 20.23
C GLU A 105 -6.50 12.66 19.62
N ASN A 106 -6.84 13.48 18.61
CA ASN A 106 -5.89 14.39 17.95
C ASN A 106 -6.28 15.87 18.06
N GLU A 107 -7.32 16.21 18.83
CA GLU A 107 -7.74 17.60 19.11
C GLU A 107 -8.06 18.43 17.86
N MET A 108 -8.47 17.78 16.76
CA MET A 108 -8.85 18.49 15.54
C MET A 108 -10.10 19.34 15.77
N THR A 109 -10.10 20.55 15.20
CA THR A 109 -11.24 21.47 15.28
C THR A 109 -12.42 20.95 14.46
N PRO A 110 -13.67 21.37 14.75
CA PRO A 110 -14.84 20.94 13.97
C PRO A 110 -14.74 21.23 12.47
N GLU A 111 -14.11 22.35 12.09
CA GLU A 111 -13.82 22.70 10.70
C GLU A 111 -12.85 21.70 10.06
N ALA A 112 -11.76 21.35 10.73
CA ALA A 112 -10.77 20.39 10.20
C ALA A 112 -11.39 18.99 10.05
N VAL A 113 -12.24 18.57 10.98
CA VAL A 113 -12.98 17.30 10.89
C VAL A 113 -13.94 17.31 9.69
N GLN A 114 -14.62 18.44 9.45
CA GLN A 114 -15.49 18.59 8.28
C GLN A 114 -14.69 18.52 6.97
N TRP A 115 -13.52 19.17 6.90
CA TRP A 115 -12.61 19.07 5.76
C TRP A 115 -12.20 17.62 5.48
N ILE A 116 -11.77 16.90 6.53
CA ILE A 116 -11.39 15.49 6.42
C ILE A 116 -12.57 14.68 5.87
N ARG A 117 -13.78 14.90 6.38
CA ARG A 117 -14.97 14.19 5.90
C ARG A 117 -15.22 14.41 4.42
N GLU A 118 -15.22 15.66 3.98
CA GLU A 118 -15.41 16.03 2.57
C GLU A 118 -14.33 15.42 1.67
N MET A 119 -13.07 15.50 2.10
CA MET A 119 -11.94 14.91 1.38
C MET A 119 -12.08 13.40 1.26
N LEU A 120 -12.48 12.70 2.33
CA LEU A 120 -12.71 11.26 2.31
C LEU A 120 -13.86 10.88 1.37
N ASP A 121 -14.99 11.58 1.43
CA ASP A 121 -16.17 11.33 0.59
C ASP A 121 -15.89 11.55 -0.90
N TYR A 122 -15.05 12.54 -1.20
CA TYR A 122 -14.68 12.87 -2.57
C TYR A 122 -13.77 11.83 -3.22
N ASN A 123 -12.80 11.31 -2.44
CA ASN A 123 -11.68 10.56 -2.99
C ASN A 123 -11.76 9.04 -2.79
N VAL A 124 -12.37 8.57 -1.69
CA VAL A 124 -12.34 7.15 -1.35
C VAL A 124 -13.48 6.39 -2.02
N PRO A 125 -14.77 6.68 -1.77
CA PRO A 125 -15.87 6.01 -2.47
C PRO A 125 -15.84 6.27 -3.97
N GLY A 126 -16.52 5.40 -4.71
CA GLY A 126 -16.63 5.49 -6.16
C GLY A 126 -15.66 4.57 -6.89
N GLY A 127 -15.60 4.72 -8.21
CA GLY A 127 -14.92 3.75 -9.07
C GLY A 127 -15.58 2.36 -9.04
N LYS A 128 -14.76 1.32 -9.28
CA LYS A 128 -15.24 -0.07 -9.41
C LYS A 128 -15.10 -0.88 -8.11
N LEU A 129 -14.28 -0.41 -7.16
CA LEU A 129 -13.95 -1.11 -5.91
C LEU A 129 -13.41 -2.53 -6.13
N ASN A 130 -12.74 -2.75 -7.27
CA ASN A 130 -12.27 -4.07 -7.67
C ASN A 130 -11.17 -4.58 -6.73
N ARG A 131 -10.30 -3.70 -6.24
CA ARG A 131 -9.21 -4.07 -5.34
C ARG A 131 -9.78 -4.51 -3.99
N GLY A 132 -10.64 -3.68 -3.40
CA GLY A 132 -11.26 -3.97 -2.10
C GLY A 132 -12.13 -5.21 -2.12
N THR A 133 -13.00 -5.37 -3.13
CA THR A 133 -13.87 -6.56 -3.24
C THR A 133 -13.12 -7.86 -3.53
N THR A 134 -11.88 -7.79 -4.03
CA THR A 134 -11.05 -8.98 -4.27
C THR A 134 -10.64 -9.65 -2.96
N VAL A 135 -10.38 -8.89 -1.90
CA VAL A 135 -10.02 -9.47 -0.58
C VAL A 135 -11.10 -10.45 -0.10
N LEU A 136 -12.37 -10.03 -0.22
CA LEU A 136 -13.52 -10.87 0.13
C LEU A 136 -13.65 -12.10 -0.78
N ALA A 137 -13.44 -11.93 -2.08
CA ALA A 137 -13.49 -13.05 -3.03
C ALA A 137 -12.44 -14.11 -2.71
N VAL A 138 -11.20 -13.68 -2.41
CA VAL A 138 -10.10 -14.55 -1.99
C VAL A 138 -10.46 -15.29 -0.72
N TYR A 139 -10.91 -14.55 0.30
CA TYR A 139 -11.27 -15.12 1.59
C TYR A 139 -12.35 -16.22 1.46
N ARG A 140 -13.40 -15.96 0.67
CA ARG A 140 -14.47 -16.95 0.40
C ARG A 140 -13.96 -18.18 -0.32
N ALA A 141 -13.13 -18.00 -1.35
CA ALA A 141 -12.61 -19.13 -2.12
C ALA A 141 -11.74 -20.04 -1.24
N LEU A 142 -10.92 -19.47 -0.35
CA LEU A 142 -10.10 -20.22 0.59
C LEU A 142 -10.91 -20.94 1.68
N LYS A 143 -12.13 -20.49 1.96
CA LYS A 143 -13.08 -21.19 2.84
C LYS A 143 -13.75 -22.42 2.16
N LYS A 144 -13.46 -22.70 0.89
CA LYS A 144 -13.87 -23.92 0.15
C LYS A 144 -15.36 -24.25 0.28
N GLY A 145 -16.21 -23.22 0.15
CA GLY A 145 -17.67 -23.35 0.19
C GLY A 145 -18.30 -23.34 1.59
N ALA A 146 -17.50 -23.22 2.66
CA ALA A 146 -18.04 -22.95 3.99
C ALA A 146 -18.72 -21.57 4.02
N PRO A 147 -19.89 -21.43 4.67
CA PRO A 147 -20.54 -20.14 4.82
C PRO A 147 -19.65 -19.20 5.64
N ILE A 148 -19.56 -17.94 5.23
CA ILE A 148 -18.91 -16.89 6.02
C ILE A 148 -19.95 -16.16 6.85
N SER A 149 -19.60 -15.83 8.09
CA SER A 149 -20.41 -14.98 8.95
C SER A 149 -20.35 -13.51 8.50
N GLU A 150 -21.32 -12.69 8.92
CA GLU A 150 -21.28 -11.24 8.68
C GLU A 150 -20.08 -10.56 9.35
N HIS A 151 -19.54 -11.15 10.44
CA HIS A 151 -18.32 -10.67 11.07
C HIS A 151 -17.09 -10.94 10.20
N GLU A 152 -16.93 -12.16 9.68
CA GLU A 152 -15.84 -12.50 8.76
C GLU A 152 -15.93 -11.69 7.46
N TYR A 153 -17.15 -11.48 6.95
CA TYR A 153 -17.38 -10.56 5.84
C TYR A 153 -16.86 -9.17 6.18
N ALA A 154 -17.24 -8.62 7.33
CA ALA A 154 -16.84 -7.28 7.72
C ALA A 154 -15.32 -7.14 7.86
N GLN A 155 -14.64 -8.13 8.44
CA GLN A 155 -13.17 -8.15 8.50
C GLN A 155 -12.54 -8.12 7.09
N ALA A 156 -13.00 -8.98 6.18
CA ALA A 156 -12.49 -9.01 4.80
C ALA A 156 -12.77 -7.69 4.06
N ALA A 157 -13.96 -7.11 4.26
CA ALA A 157 -14.34 -5.86 3.62
C ALA A 157 -13.59 -4.65 4.20
N VAL A 158 -13.30 -4.60 5.50
CA VAL A 158 -12.46 -3.55 6.09
C VAL A 158 -11.03 -3.63 5.56
N LEU A 159 -10.43 -4.83 5.43
CA LEU A 159 -9.16 -4.98 4.72
C LEU A 159 -9.27 -4.56 3.25
N GLY A 160 -10.40 -4.80 2.60
CA GLY A 160 -10.64 -4.27 1.27
C GLY A 160 -10.63 -2.74 1.24
N TRP A 161 -11.26 -2.09 2.23
CA TRP A 161 -11.27 -0.63 2.35
C TRP A 161 -9.89 -0.05 2.61
N THR A 162 -9.01 -0.71 3.37
CA THR A 162 -7.63 -0.21 3.53
C THR A 162 -6.91 -0.07 2.18
N ILE A 163 -7.19 -0.96 1.21
CA ILE A 163 -6.65 -0.87 -0.15
C ILE A 163 -7.30 0.28 -0.95
N GLU A 164 -8.61 0.51 -0.79
CA GLU A 164 -9.30 1.60 -1.48
C GLU A 164 -8.86 2.98 -0.94
N PHE A 165 -8.59 3.11 0.36
CA PHE A 165 -7.95 4.29 0.95
C PHE A 165 -6.50 4.46 0.46
N LEU A 166 -5.73 3.37 0.42
CA LEU A 166 -4.36 3.40 -0.12
C LEU A 166 -4.34 3.81 -1.60
N GLN A 167 -5.29 3.32 -2.39
CA GLN A 167 -5.45 3.74 -3.78
C GLN A 167 -5.83 5.22 -3.86
N ALA A 168 -6.74 5.71 -3.00
CA ALA A 168 -7.11 7.12 -2.98
C ALA A 168 -5.90 8.02 -2.66
N PHE A 169 -5.04 7.61 -1.73
CA PHE A 169 -3.76 8.27 -1.47
C PHE A 169 -2.94 8.40 -2.77
N PHE A 170 -2.67 7.28 -3.44
CA PHE A 170 -1.87 7.31 -4.67
C PHE A 170 -2.50 8.17 -5.75
N LEU A 171 -3.82 8.09 -5.96
CA LEU A 171 -4.51 8.86 -7.00
C LEU A 171 -4.48 10.36 -6.73
N VAL A 172 -4.71 10.80 -5.48
CA VAL A 172 -4.67 12.23 -5.15
C VAL A 172 -3.27 12.80 -5.39
N ALA A 173 -2.21 12.06 -5.01
CA ALA A 173 -0.83 12.49 -5.26
C ALA A 173 -0.47 12.43 -6.76
N ASP A 174 -0.80 11.33 -7.44
CA ASP A 174 -0.55 11.09 -8.87
C ASP A 174 -1.24 12.15 -9.74
N ASP A 175 -2.50 12.49 -9.45
CA ASP A 175 -3.23 13.52 -10.19
C ASP A 175 -2.52 14.90 -10.13
N ILE A 176 -1.84 15.22 -9.03
CA ILE A 176 -1.04 16.46 -8.90
C ILE A 176 0.26 16.35 -9.69
N MET A 177 0.97 15.21 -9.55
CA MET A 177 2.26 14.98 -10.21
C MET A 177 2.14 14.94 -11.74
N ASP A 178 1.00 14.46 -12.23
CA ASP A 178 0.70 14.30 -13.66
C ASP A 178 -0.16 15.44 -14.23
N ASP A 179 -0.38 16.51 -13.47
CA ASP A 179 -1.29 17.61 -13.80
C ASP A 179 -2.66 17.20 -14.39
N SER A 180 -3.22 16.10 -13.87
CA SER A 180 -4.47 15.51 -14.35
C SER A 180 -5.67 16.42 -14.09
N GLN A 181 -6.59 16.49 -15.06
CA GLN A 181 -7.75 17.38 -14.96
C GLN A 181 -8.97 16.73 -14.28
N THR A 182 -9.22 15.45 -14.58
CA THR A 182 -10.41 14.73 -14.14
C THR A 182 -10.09 13.30 -13.70
N ARG A 183 -10.78 12.84 -12.65
CA ARG A 183 -10.69 11.49 -12.11
C ARG A 183 -12.09 10.98 -11.77
N ARG A 184 -12.43 9.75 -12.19
CA ARG A 184 -13.74 9.11 -11.90
C ARG A 184 -14.95 9.95 -12.35
N GLY A 185 -14.81 10.74 -13.42
CA GLY A 185 -15.88 11.58 -13.96
C GLY A 185 -16.11 12.91 -13.23
N GLN A 186 -15.25 13.27 -12.28
CA GLN A 186 -15.24 14.57 -11.59
C GLN A 186 -13.86 15.23 -11.71
N PRO A 187 -13.71 16.54 -11.42
CA PRO A 187 -12.40 17.18 -11.35
C PRO A 187 -11.46 16.44 -10.39
N CYS A 188 -10.15 16.43 -10.66
CA CYS A 188 -9.19 15.93 -9.68
C CYS A 188 -9.26 16.76 -8.39
N TRP A 189 -9.01 16.15 -7.23
CA TRP A 189 -9.21 16.81 -5.92
C TRP A 189 -8.51 18.16 -5.83
N TYR A 190 -7.24 18.24 -6.26
CA TYR A 190 -6.45 19.47 -6.27
C TYR A 190 -6.93 20.55 -7.24
N LYS A 191 -7.78 20.20 -8.22
CA LYS A 191 -8.38 21.18 -9.15
C LYS A 191 -9.56 21.93 -8.53
N ASN A 192 -10.08 21.49 -7.39
CA ASN A 192 -11.10 22.23 -6.66
C ASN A 192 -10.50 23.53 -6.10
N GLN A 193 -11.14 24.68 -6.38
CA GLN A 193 -10.59 26.01 -6.08
C GLN A 193 -10.27 26.22 -4.59
N HIS A 194 -11.05 25.61 -3.69
CA HIS A 194 -10.84 25.71 -2.24
C HIS A 194 -9.76 24.75 -1.72
N VAL A 195 -9.41 23.71 -2.48
CA VAL A 195 -8.43 22.67 -2.11
C VAL A 195 -7.04 23.05 -2.59
N ASN A 196 -6.86 23.23 -3.91
CA ASN A 196 -5.56 23.51 -4.52
C ASN A 196 -4.47 22.53 -4.01
N LEU A 197 -3.28 23.01 -3.63
CA LEU A 197 -2.17 22.18 -3.16
C LEU A 197 -2.33 21.66 -1.71
N VAL A 198 -3.42 21.99 -0.99
CA VAL A 198 -3.75 21.30 0.28
C VAL A 198 -3.92 19.79 0.04
N ALA A 199 -4.33 19.43 -1.19
CA ALA A 199 -4.41 18.05 -1.67
C ALA A 199 -3.13 17.22 -1.44
N ILE A 200 -1.94 17.85 -1.40
CA ILE A 200 -0.69 17.15 -1.08
C ILE A 200 -0.76 16.57 0.34
N ASN A 201 -1.14 17.39 1.32
CA ASN A 201 -1.28 16.93 2.70
C ASN A 201 -2.46 15.96 2.86
N ASP A 202 -3.55 16.21 2.13
CA ASP A 202 -4.70 15.30 2.13
C ASP A 202 -4.31 13.90 1.64
N SER A 203 -3.37 13.78 0.71
CA SER A 203 -2.83 12.48 0.29
C SER A 203 -2.16 11.74 1.46
N PHE A 204 -1.37 12.42 2.29
CA PHE A 204 -0.75 11.83 3.49
C PHE A 204 -1.77 11.46 4.57
N LEU A 205 -2.88 12.21 4.67
CA LEU A 205 -3.98 11.87 5.57
C LEU A 205 -4.72 10.61 5.10
N LEU A 206 -4.91 10.45 3.78
CA LEU A 206 -5.47 9.21 3.21
C LEU A 206 -4.58 8.00 3.50
N GLU A 207 -3.26 8.14 3.36
CA GLU A 207 -2.32 7.09 3.73
C GLU A 207 -2.39 6.78 5.23
N SER A 208 -2.36 7.82 6.08
CA SER A 208 -2.46 7.66 7.54
C SER A 208 -3.75 6.95 7.97
N ALA A 209 -4.87 7.23 7.29
CA ALA A 209 -6.16 6.59 7.53
C ALA A 209 -6.11 5.06 7.32
N VAL A 210 -5.31 4.56 6.37
CA VAL A 210 -5.07 3.11 6.16
C VAL A 210 -4.60 2.46 7.46
N PHE A 211 -3.60 3.05 8.11
CA PHE A 211 -3.01 2.50 9.33
C PHE A 211 -3.88 2.73 10.57
N CYS A 212 -4.64 3.84 10.62
CA CYS A 212 -5.67 4.05 11.64
C CYS A 212 -6.74 2.97 11.59
N ILE A 213 -7.29 2.68 10.41
CA ILE A 213 -8.27 1.60 10.19
C ILE A 213 -7.63 0.25 10.56
N LEU A 214 -6.44 -0.04 10.05
CA LEU A 214 -5.77 -1.32 10.31
C LEU A 214 -5.55 -1.56 11.81
N LYS A 215 -5.01 -0.57 12.52
CA LYS A 215 -4.78 -0.65 13.98
C LYS A 215 -6.10 -0.79 14.74
N ARG A 216 -7.14 -0.07 14.32
CA ARG A 216 -8.46 -0.13 14.94
C ARG A 216 -9.09 -1.51 14.86
N HIS A 217 -9.13 -2.08 13.67
CA HIS A 217 -9.88 -3.31 13.42
C HIS A 217 -9.07 -4.59 13.64
N PHE A 218 -7.73 -4.52 13.52
CA PHE A 218 -6.87 -5.69 13.55
C PHE A 218 -5.75 -5.61 14.58
N GLY A 219 -5.60 -4.50 15.32
CA GLY A 219 -4.46 -4.30 16.22
C GLY A 219 -4.29 -5.33 17.36
N ASN A 220 -5.33 -6.12 17.65
CA ASN A 220 -5.29 -7.21 18.63
C ASN A 220 -5.26 -8.60 17.97
N GLU A 221 -5.33 -8.69 16.64
CA GLU A 221 -5.28 -9.95 15.91
C GLU A 221 -3.83 -10.47 15.84
N PRO A 222 -3.61 -11.80 15.90
CA PRO A 222 -2.27 -12.37 15.89
C PRO A 222 -1.50 -12.08 14.59
N TYR A 223 -2.21 -11.87 13.49
CA TYR A 223 -1.67 -11.57 12.15
C TYR A 223 -1.58 -10.05 11.87
N TYR A 224 -1.79 -9.18 12.85
CA TYR A 224 -1.71 -7.71 12.67
C TYR A 224 -0.40 -7.24 12.05
N THR A 225 0.72 -7.76 12.56
CA THR A 225 2.06 -7.38 12.11
C THR A 225 2.27 -7.75 10.64
N GLU A 226 1.81 -8.93 10.22
CA GLU A 226 1.90 -9.38 8.83
C GLU A 226 1.10 -8.47 7.89
N LEU A 227 -0.12 -8.07 8.30
CA LEU A 227 -0.93 -7.12 7.52
C LEU A 227 -0.23 -5.75 7.40
N LEU A 228 0.34 -5.25 8.51
CA LEU A 228 1.03 -3.97 8.56
C LEU A 228 2.29 -3.98 7.68
N GLU A 229 3.12 -5.01 7.79
CA GLU A 229 4.34 -5.17 6.99
C GLU A 229 4.02 -5.28 5.51
N LEU A 230 2.99 -6.05 5.12
CA LEU A 230 2.57 -6.19 3.73
C LEU A 230 2.08 -4.85 3.14
N LEU A 231 1.26 -4.09 3.90
CA LEU A 231 0.79 -2.77 3.47
C LEU A 231 1.97 -1.79 3.33
N LEU A 232 2.86 -1.69 4.32
CA LEU A 232 4.03 -0.82 4.27
C LEU A 232 4.97 -1.17 3.10
N GLN A 233 5.24 -2.47 2.90
CA GLN A 233 6.08 -2.94 1.81
C GLN A 233 5.45 -2.60 0.45
N THR A 234 4.15 -2.80 0.31
CA THR A 234 3.44 -2.50 -0.93
C THR A 234 3.39 -1.00 -1.20
N THR A 235 3.23 -0.17 -0.16
CA THR A 235 3.30 1.29 -0.29
C THR A 235 4.65 1.71 -0.84
N GLN A 236 5.75 1.27 -0.19
CA GLN A 236 7.10 1.57 -0.66
C GLN A 236 7.35 1.08 -2.09
N GLN A 237 6.89 -0.14 -2.43
CA GLN A 237 7.00 -0.66 -3.80
C GLN A 237 6.31 0.26 -4.80
N THR A 238 5.12 0.76 -4.47
CA THR A 238 4.35 1.64 -5.34
C THR A 238 5.03 2.99 -5.52
N GLU A 239 5.56 3.58 -4.45
CA GLU A 239 6.32 4.83 -4.48
C GLU A 239 7.61 4.70 -5.31
N LEU A 240 8.33 3.58 -5.20
CA LEU A 240 9.50 3.28 -6.04
C LEU A 240 9.11 3.16 -7.52
N GLY A 241 7.95 2.55 -7.80
CA GLY A 241 7.37 2.53 -9.14
C GLY A 241 7.06 3.92 -9.67
N GLN A 242 6.46 4.76 -8.82
CA GLN A 242 6.15 6.16 -9.15
C GLN A 242 7.43 6.96 -9.42
N LEU A 243 8.49 6.77 -8.64
CA LEU A 243 9.79 7.38 -8.89
C LEU A 243 10.31 7.00 -10.28
N LEU A 244 10.22 5.73 -10.67
CA LEU A 244 10.65 5.27 -11.99
C LEU A 244 9.77 5.86 -13.10
N ASP A 245 8.49 6.08 -12.86
CA ASP A 245 7.58 6.72 -13.83
C ASP A 245 7.96 8.19 -14.05
N LEU A 246 8.02 8.97 -12.96
CA LEU A 246 8.28 10.41 -12.98
C LEU A 246 9.71 10.77 -13.44
N THR A 247 10.68 9.87 -13.22
CA THR A 247 12.07 10.07 -13.65
C THR A 247 12.39 9.37 -14.97
N SER A 248 11.36 8.93 -15.70
CA SER A 248 11.53 8.33 -17.02
C SER A 248 12.19 9.26 -18.03
N GLN A 249 12.16 10.56 -17.76
CA GLN A 249 12.86 11.60 -18.50
C GLN A 249 13.83 12.39 -17.62
N PRO A 250 14.86 13.04 -18.21
CA PRO A 250 15.64 14.06 -17.53
C PRO A 250 14.74 15.19 -17.02
N GLN A 251 15.08 15.75 -15.86
CA GLN A 251 14.41 16.94 -15.36
C GLN A 251 14.81 18.14 -16.22
N GLY A 252 13.83 18.94 -16.69
CA GLY A 252 14.08 20.12 -17.53
C GLY A 252 13.52 20.06 -18.96
N ASN A 253 12.50 19.22 -19.22
CA ASN A 253 11.77 19.12 -20.49
C ASN A 253 12.60 18.67 -21.71
N GLU A 254 13.74 18.02 -21.47
CA GLU A 254 14.51 17.35 -22.54
C GLU A 254 13.95 15.96 -22.78
N VAL A 255 13.68 15.61 -24.04
CA VAL A 255 13.21 14.28 -24.44
C VAL A 255 14.41 13.38 -24.72
N ASP A 256 14.68 12.43 -23.82
CA ASP A 256 15.71 11.39 -23.98
C ASP A 256 15.05 10.03 -24.21
N LEU A 257 14.77 9.72 -25.48
CA LEU A 257 14.14 8.46 -25.88
C LEU A 257 14.98 7.21 -25.52
N ASN A 258 16.28 7.35 -25.20
CA ASN A 258 17.09 6.20 -24.80
C ASN A 258 16.69 5.65 -23.42
N ARG A 259 15.96 6.43 -22.61
CA ARG A 259 15.43 5.98 -21.32
C ARG A 259 14.16 5.16 -21.44
N PHE A 260 13.47 5.24 -22.58
CA PHE A 260 12.26 4.50 -22.89
C PHE A 260 12.60 3.08 -23.34
N THR A 261 12.98 2.25 -22.36
CA THR A 261 13.33 0.84 -22.58
C THR A 261 12.28 -0.08 -22.00
N MET A 262 12.12 -1.26 -22.61
CA MET A 262 11.24 -2.30 -22.09
C MET A 262 11.63 -2.75 -20.67
N GLN A 263 12.92 -2.74 -20.33
CA GLN A 263 13.38 -3.02 -18.97
C GLN A 263 12.84 -1.99 -17.97
N ARG A 264 12.95 -0.69 -18.29
CA ARG A 264 12.43 0.36 -17.43
C ARG A 264 10.91 0.26 -17.31
N TYR A 265 10.22 0.10 -18.44
CA TYR A 265 8.77 -0.06 -18.47
C TYR A 265 8.29 -1.19 -17.55
N LYS A 266 8.86 -2.38 -17.67
CA LYS A 266 8.51 -3.53 -16.82
C LYS A 266 8.71 -3.26 -15.33
N LEU A 267 9.75 -2.49 -14.96
CA LEU A 267 9.95 -2.10 -13.56
C LEU A 267 8.92 -1.07 -13.10
N ILE A 268 8.61 -0.05 -13.91
CA ILE A 268 7.54 0.91 -13.61
C ILE A 268 6.25 0.15 -13.35
N VAL A 269 5.80 -0.68 -14.28
CA VAL A 269 4.53 -1.39 -14.18
C VAL A 269 4.48 -2.36 -13.00
N LYS A 270 5.54 -3.16 -12.81
CA LYS A 270 5.65 -4.11 -11.69
C LYS A 270 5.47 -3.40 -10.35
N TYR A 271 6.15 -2.27 -10.16
CA TYR A 271 6.21 -1.58 -8.88
C TYR A 271 5.04 -0.60 -8.69
N LYS A 272 4.75 0.26 -9.68
CA LYS A 272 3.69 1.28 -9.63
C LYS A 272 2.30 0.65 -9.58
N THR A 273 2.08 -0.49 -10.24
CA THR A 273 0.73 -1.01 -10.47
C THR A 273 0.52 -2.42 -9.93
N ALA A 274 1.38 -3.37 -10.30
CA ALA A 274 1.08 -4.78 -10.12
C ALA A 274 0.98 -5.21 -8.64
N PHE A 275 1.89 -4.72 -7.79
CA PHE A 275 1.89 -5.06 -6.36
C PHE A 275 0.60 -4.63 -5.65
N TYR A 276 0.27 -3.33 -5.66
CA TYR A 276 -0.88 -2.84 -4.91
C TYR A 276 -2.23 -3.20 -5.54
N SER A 277 -2.28 -3.38 -6.87
CA SER A 277 -3.54 -3.63 -7.58
C SER A 277 -3.93 -5.10 -7.64
N PHE A 278 -2.96 -6.02 -7.64
CA PHE A 278 -3.21 -7.45 -7.82
C PHE A 278 -2.69 -8.28 -6.66
N TYR A 279 -1.40 -8.15 -6.32
CA TYR A 279 -0.80 -8.99 -5.26
C TYR A 279 -1.38 -8.68 -3.88
N LEU A 280 -1.43 -7.40 -3.49
CA LEU A 280 -1.87 -6.97 -2.17
C LEU A 280 -3.29 -7.45 -1.81
N PRO A 281 -4.34 -7.28 -2.64
CA PRO A 281 -5.67 -7.79 -2.33
C PRO A 281 -5.71 -9.30 -2.08
N VAL A 282 -4.98 -10.08 -2.86
CA VAL A 282 -4.93 -11.55 -2.71
C VAL A 282 -4.16 -11.93 -1.47
N ALA A 283 -2.98 -11.35 -1.25
CA ALA A 283 -2.16 -11.62 -0.08
C ALA A 283 -2.86 -11.25 1.23
N LEU A 284 -3.59 -10.13 1.29
CA LEU A 284 -4.43 -9.77 2.45
C LEU A 284 -5.55 -10.79 2.69
N GLY A 285 -6.21 -11.25 1.63
CA GLY A 285 -7.24 -12.29 1.73
C GLY A 285 -6.68 -13.64 2.21
N MET A 286 -5.46 -13.99 1.77
CA MET A 286 -4.74 -15.18 2.21
C MET A 286 -4.35 -15.10 3.69
N ILE A 287 -3.80 -13.96 4.14
CA ILE A 287 -3.46 -13.74 5.57
C ILE A 287 -4.72 -13.87 6.41
N LEU A 288 -5.81 -13.20 6.03
CA LEU A 288 -7.07 -13.25 6.78
C LEU A 288 -7.65 -14.68 6.84
N ALA A 289 -7.47 -15.47 5.78
CA ALA A 289 -7.88 -16.88 5.75
C ALA A 289 -6.96 -17.81 6.57
N GLY A 290 -5.87 -17.29 7.14
CA GLY A 290 -4.89 -18.06 7.91
C GLY A 290 -3.95 -18.90 7.06
N ASN A 291 -3.73 -18.53 5.79
CA ASN A 291 -2.76 -19.20 4.95
C ASN A 291 -1.35 -18.83 5.38
N THR A 292 -0.51 -19.82 5.70
CA THR A 292 0.89 -19.62 6.11
C THR A 292 1.89 -20.26 5.16
N ASP A 293 1.42 -20.78 4.02
CA ASP A 293 2.27 -21.47 3.05
C ASP A 293 2.97 -20.46 2.11
N GLU A 294 4.29 -20.33 2.27
CA GLU A 294 5.12 -19.41 1.46
C GLU A 294 5.09 -19.75 -0.03
N ALA A 295 5.00 -21.04 -0.39
CA ALA A 295 4.95 -21.46 -1.79
C ALA A 295 3.68 -20.92 -2.48
N SER A 296 2.54 -20.94 -1.78
CA SER A 296 1.29 -20.33 -2.23
C SER A 296 1.44 -18.82 -2.47
N TYR A 297 2.11 -18.08 -1.57
CA TYR A 297 2.34 -16.64 -1.76
C TYR A 297 3.24 -16.36 -2.97
N GLN A 298 4.31 -17.14 -3.15
CA GLN A 298 5.21 -16.99 -4.29
C GLN A 298 4.51 -17.29 -5.62
N ALA A 299 3.73 -18.38 -5.68
CA ALA A 299 2.94 -18.73 -6.87
C ALA A 299 1.89 -17.65 -7.18
N ALA A 300 1.14 -17.19 -6.17
CA ALA A 300 0.18 -16.10 -6.33
C ALA A 300 0.86 -14.82 -6.85
N LYS A 301 2.01 -14.46 -6.27
CA LYS A 301 2.79 -13.29 -6.68
C LYS A 301 3.21 -13.35 -8.14
N GLU A 302 3.75 -14.47 -8.61
CA GLU A 302 4.19 -14.61 -10.00
C GLU A 302 3.03 -14.40 -11.00
N ILE A 303 1.87 -15.00 -10.73
CA ILE A 303 0.69 -14.84 -11.57
C ILE A 303 0.14 -13.41 -11.52
N LEU A 304 0.02 -12.85 -10.31
CA LEU A 304 -0.58 -11.53 -10.10
C LEU A 304 0.30 -10.40 -10.63
N LEU A 305 1.64 -10.58 -10.63
CA LEU A 305 2.53 -9.63 -11.28
C LEU A 305 2.39 -9.66 -12.82
N ASN A 306 2.15 -10.83 -13.43
CA ASN A 306 1.85 -10.92 -14.85
C ASN A 306 0.49 -10.30 -15.20
N MET A 307 -0.53 -10.51 -14.36
CA MET A 307 -1.84 -9.85 -14.50
C MET A 307 -1.71 -8.33 -14.39
N GLY A 308 -0.90 -7.85 -13.45
CA GLY A 308 -0.62 -6.43 -13.29
C GLY A 308 0.14 -5.82 -14.48
N GLU A 309 1.06 -6.58 -15.08
CA GLU A 309 1.73 -6.16 -16.33
C GLU A 309 0.69 -5.96 -17.44
N TYR A 310 -0.12 -6.99 -17.70
CA TYR A 310 -1.16 -6.92 -18.72
C TYR A 310 -2.15 -5.78 -18.47
N PHE A 311 -2.58 -5.58 -17.23
CA PHE A 311 -3.51 -4.52 -16.86
C PHE A 311 -2.98 -3.12 -17.17
N GLN A 312 -1.69 -2.86 -16.91
CA GLN A 312 -1.08 -1.56 -17.18
C GLN A 312 -0.80 -1.36 -18.67
N VAL A 313 -0.37 -2.39 -19.40
CA VAL A 313 -0.24 -2.31 -20.87
C VAL A 313 -1.56 -1.93 -21.52
N GLN A 314 -2.66 -2.50 -21.02
CA GLN A 314 -4.00 -2.13 -21.45
C GLN A 314 -4.41 -0.72 -21.01
N ASP A 315 -3.97 -0.25 -19.83
CA ASP A 315 -4.21 1.13 -19.40
C ASP A 315 -3.53 2.13 -20.34
N ASP A 316 -2.25 1.92 -20.66
CA ASP A 316 -1.48 2.76 -21.59
C ASP A 316 -2.08 2.74 -23.01
N TYR A 317 -2.55 1.57 -23.47
CA TYR A 317 -3.24 1.47 -24.76
C TYR A 317 -4.54 2.28 -24.77
N LEU A 318 -5.35 2.14 -23.72
CA LEU A 318 -6.61 2.85 -23.57
C LEU A 318 -6.40 4.35 -23.36
N ASP A 319 -5.31 4.77 -22.73
CA ASP A 319 -4.94 6.19 -22.58
C ASP A 319 -4.78 6.85 -23.96
N CYS A 320 -4.16 6.15 -24.91
CA CYS A 320 -3.96 6.68 -26.26
C CYS A 320 -5.19 6.54 -27.19
N PHE A 321 -5.82 5.36 -27.20
CA PHE A 321 -6.81 4.97 -28.20
C PHE A 321 -8.24 4.78 -27.69
N GLY A 322 -8.44 4.77 -26.37
CA GLY A 322 -9.76 4.55 -25.79
C GLY A 322 -10.61 5.82 -25.71
N ASP A 323 -11.92 5.63 -25.56
CA ASP A 323 -12.89 6.72 -25.48
C ASP A 323 -12.89 7.36 -24.07
N PRO A 324 -12.57 8.66 -23.93
CA PRO A 324 -12.55 9.34 -22.64
C PRO A 324 -13.87 9.26 -21.86
N SER A 325 -15.02 9.19 -22.55
CA SER A 325 -16.34 9.07 -21.91
C SER A 325 -16.54 7.71 -21.24
N VAL A 326 -15.86 6.67 -21.73
CA VAL A 326 -15.90 5.32 -21.18
C VAL A 326 -14.88 5.17 -20.05
N ILE A 327 -13.64 5.63 -20.29
CA ILE A 327 -12.53 5.54 -19.34
C ILE A 327 -12.77 6.45 -18.13
N GLY A 328 -13.37 7.62 -18.34
CA GLY A 328 -13.64 8.61 -17.31
C GLY A 328 -12.43 9.50 -16.97
N LYS A 329 -11.41 9.51 -17.84
CA LYS A 329 -10.28 10.46 -17.88
C LYS A 329 -9.90 10.75 -19.33
N VAL A 330 -9.29 11.90 -19.57
CA VAL A 330 -8.59 12.21 -20.83
C VAL A 330 -7.20 11.61 -20.74
N GLY A 331 -6.74 10.92 -21.79
CA GLY A 331 -5.39 10.39 -21.83
C GLY A 331 -4.34 11.45 -22.11
N THR A 332 -3.24 11.38 -21.37
CA THR A 332 -2.17 12.39 -21.36
C THR A 332 -0.78 11.82 -21.48
N ASP A 333 -0.61 10.49 -21.62
CA ASP A 333 0.71 9.84 -21.61
C ASP A 333 1.71 10.43 -22.63
N ILE A 334 1.22 10.84 -23.82
CA ILE A 334 2.05 11.45 -24.86
C ILE A 334 2.50 12.85 -24.44
N GLN A 335 1.58 13.66 -23.93
CA GLN A 335 1.81 15.04 -23.49
C GLN A 335 2.74 15.09 -22.28
N ASP A 336 2.51 14.18 -21.33
CA ASP A 336 3.27 14.06 -20.08
C ASP A 336 4.62 13.37 -20.26
N ASN A 337 4.96 13.03 -21.50
CA ASN A 337 6.25 12.42 -21.85
C ASN A 337 6.49 11.12 -21.06
N LYS A 338 5.44 10.31 -20.89
CA LYS A 338 5.49 9.05 -20.14
C LYS A 338 6.20 7.96 -20.92
N CYS A 339 6.92 7.11 -20.20
CA CYS A 339 7.45 5.85 -20.73
C CYS A 339 6.32 4.81 -20.79
N SER A 340 5.32 5.04 -21.64
CA SER A 340 4.20 4.11 -21.86
C SER A 340 4.63 2.89 -22.67
N TRP A 341 3.83 1.82 -22.64
CA TRP A 341 4.07 0.65 -23.47
C TRP A 341 4.17 0.99 -24.96
N LEU A 342 3.29 1.88 -25.44
CA LEU A 342 3.20 2.24 -26.85
C LEU A 342 4.48 2.89 -27.37
N VAL A 343 5.08 3.83 -26.63
CA VAL A 343 6.31 4.49 -27.08
C VAL A 343 7.50 3.51 -27.08
N VAL A 344 7.55 2.59 -26.12
CA VAL A 344 8.60 1.57 -26.08
C VAL A 344 8.46 0.60 -27.27
N GLN A 345 7.25 0.13 -27.57
CA GLN A 345 7.00 -0.73 -28.74
C GLN A 345 7.29 0.00 -30.06
N ALA A 346 6.95 1.29 -30.15
CA ALA A 346 7.27 2.12 -31.30
C ALA A 346 8.78 2.20 -31.52
N LEU A 347 9.55 2.53 -30.47
CA LEU A 347 11.01 2.66 -30.56
C LEU A 347 11.72 1.37 -31.00
N GLU A 348 11.18 0.20 -30.67
CA GLU A 348 11.68 -1.10 -31.13
C GLU A 348 11.40 -1.37 -32.62
N ARG A 349 10.45 -0.66 -33.23
CA ARG A 349 9.98 -0.89 -34.61
C ARG A 349 10.31 0.24 -35.58
N CYS A 350 10.54 1.45 -35.07
CA CYS A 350 10.81 2.63 -35.89
C CYS A 350 12.14 2.51 -36.65
N ASN A 351 12.15 2.98 -37.89
CA ASN A 351 13.37 3.43 -38.57
C ASN A 351 13.86 4.78 -38.00
N GLU A 352 14.99 5.31 -38.50
CA GLU A 352 15.54 6.57 -37.96
C GLU A 352 14.69 7.80 -38.28
N GLU A 353 14.01 7.83 -39.44
CA GLU A 353 13.06 8.88 -39.79
C GLU A 353 11.88 8.93 -38.82
N GLU A 354 11.28 7.78 -38.52
CA GLU A 354 10.17 7.63 -37.57
C GLU A 354 10.61 7.93 -36.13
N LYS A 355 11.83 7.56 -35.73
CA LYS A 355 12.39 7.99 -34.43
C LYS A 355 12.55 9.49 -34.36
N ASN A 356 12.91 10.17 -35.46
CA ASN A 356 12.96 11.63 -35.49
C ASN A 356 11.56 12.25 -35.34
N VAL A 357 10.52 11.62 -35.89
CA VAL A 357 9.13 12.03 -35.64
C VAL A 357 8.80 11.96 -34.16
N LEU A 358 9.14 10.86 -33.47
CA LEU A 358 8.97 10.75 -32.01
C LEU A 358 9.72 11.88 -31.28
N ARG A 359 11.01 12.10 -31.58
CA ARG A 359 11.84 13.13 -30.92
C ARG A 359 11.26 14.54 -31.03
N GLN A 360 10.60 14.87 -32.14
CA GLN A 360 10.09 16.22 -32.41
C GLN A 360 8.68 16.48 -31.83
N ASN A 361 7.90 15.42 -31.63
CA ASN A 361 6.47 15.52 -31.36
C ASN A 361 6.04 14.96 -29.99
N TYR A 362 6.81 14.05 -29.38
CA TYR A 362 6.47 13.47 -28.07
C TYR A 362 6.72 14.45 -26.92
N GLY A 363 5.95 14.36 -25.83
CA GLY A 363 6.10 15.22 -24.65
C GLY A 363 5.63 16.67 -24.87
N ALA A 364 4.60 16.88 -25.69
CA ALA A 364 4.09 18.21 -26.03
C ALA A 364 2.57 18.29 -25.88
N TRP A 365 2.08 19.41 -25.33
CA TRP A 365 0.66 19.74 -25.19
C TRP A 365 0.03 20.32 -26.47
N ASP A 366 0.68 20.12 -27.63
CA ASP A 366 0.18 20.54 -28.93
C ASP A 366 -0.61 19.40 -29.58
N ASP A 367 -1.90 19.63 -29.85
CA ASP A 367 -2.81 18.61 -30.37
C ASP A 367 -2.35 18.01 -31.71
N GLN A 368 -1.72 18.82 -32.59
CA GLN A 368 -1.22 18.34 -33.87
C GLN A 368 0.00 17.42 -33.69
N LYS A 369 0.87 17.74 -32.72
CA LYS A 369 1.98 16.87 -32.34
C LYS A 369 1.49 15.55 -31.75
N VAL A 370 0.51 15.61 -30.85
CA VAL A 370 -0.10 14.41 -30.27
C VAL A 370 -0.71 13.53 -31.36
N GLU A 371 -1.50 14.09 -32.28
CA GLU A 371 -2.09 13.32 -33.37
C GLU A 371 -1.03 12.74 -34.32
N THR A 372 0.09 13.45 -34.54
CA THR A 372 1.22 12.93 -35.31
C THR A 372 1.81 11.66 -34.67
N ILE A 373 1.94 11.63 -33.34
CA ILE A 373 2.37 10.44 -32.60
C ILE A 373 1.35 9.31 -32.71
N LYS A 374 0.05 9.62 -32.56
CA LYS A 374 -1.02 8.62 -32.71
C LYS A 374 -1.03 8.01 -34.11
N GLU A 375 -0.84 8.82 -35.15
CA GLU A 375 -0.77 8.33 -36.52
C GLU A 375 0.48 7.48 -36.78
N LEU A 376 1.62 7.83 -36.18
CA LEU A 376 2.80 6.98 -36.20
C LEU A 376 2.51 5.62 -35.55
N TYR A 377 1.85 5.59 -34.39
CA TYR A 377 1.44 4.34 -33.74
C TYR A 377 0.50 3.50 -34.61
N ARG A 378 -0.41 4.13 -35.37
CA ARG A 378 -1.26 3.42 -36.35
C ARG A 378 -0.44 2.88 -37.52
N THR A 379 0.51 3.65 -38.02
CA THR A 379 1.41 3.25 -39.13
C THR A 379 2.27 2.05 -38.76
N LEU A 380 2.73 1.99 -37.50
CA LEU A 380 3.50 0.88 -36.94
C LEU A 380 2.61 -0.31 -36.51
N ASP A 381 1.32 -0.24 -36.78
CA ASP A 381 0.32 -1.26 -36.47
C ASP A 381 0.26 -1.65 -34.99
N LEU A 382 0.55 -0.70 -34.09
CA LEU A 382 0.55 -0.97 -32.64
C LEU A 382 -0.79 -1.46 -32.09
N PRO A 383 -1.98 -1.08 -32.64
CA PRO A 383 -3.24 -1.70 -32.24
C PRO A 383 -3.26 -3.23 -32.42
N ASN A 384 -2.75 -3.76 -33.54
CA ASN A 384 -2.66 -5.20 -33.73
C ASN A 384 -1.57 -5.84 -32.86
N VAL A 385 -0.44 -5.15 -32.65
CA VAL A 385 0.59 -5.60 -31.69
C VAL A 385 0.01 -5.75 -30.29
N PHE A 386 -0.82 -4.79 -29.85
CA PHE A 386 -1.52 -4.86 -28.57
C PHE A 386 -2.51 -6.02 -28.54
N ALA A 387 -3.34 -6.19 -29.58
CA ALA A 387 -4.29 -7.29 -29.66
C ALA A 387 -3.62 -8.67 -29.55
N GLN A 388 -2.45 -8.85 -30.18
CA GLN A 388 -1.66 -10.08 -30.05
C GLN A 388 -1.09 -10.22 -28.63
N TYR A 389 -0.52 -9.14 -28.05
CA TYR A 389 0.00 -9.17 -26.68
C TYR A 389 -1.09 -9.52 -25.66
N GLU A 390 -2.31 -8.99 -25.83
CA GLU A 390 -3.46 -9.28 -24.98
C GLU A 390 -3.81 -10.77 -25.01
N GLU A 391 -3.88 -11.38 -26.19
CA GLU A 391 -4.18 -12.80 -26.33
C GLU A 391 -3.05 -13.69 -25.78
N ASP A 392 -1.79 -13.37 -26.09
CA ASP A 392 -0.62 -14.10 -25.59
C ASP A 392 -0.52 -14.02 -24.06
N SER A 393 -0.82 -12.85 -23.49
CA SER A 393 -0.82 -12.64 -22.05
C SER A 393 -1.93 -13.43 -21.37
N TYR A 394 -3.14 -13.44 -21.94
CA TYR A 394 -4.26 -14.24 -21.45
C TYR A 394 -3.91 -15.74 -21.45
N GLN A 395 -3.37 -16.26 -22.55
CA GLN A 395 -2.97 -17.68 -22.65
C GLN A 395 -1.86 -18.03 -21.65
N ARG A 396 -0.86 -17.16 -21.48
CA ARG A 396 0.22 -17.36 -20.50
C ARG A 396 -0.32 -17.40 -19.07
N ILE A 397 -1.23 -16.50 -18.72
CA ILE A 397 -1.85 -16.44 -17.40
C ILE A 397 -2.72 -17.69 -17.17
N GLN A 398 -3.55 -18.08 -18.15
CA GLN A 398 -4.37 -19.29 -18.06
C GLN A 398 -3.51 -20.54 -17.82
N LYS A 399 -2.40 -20.68 -18.55
CA LYS A 399 -1.47 -21.79 -18.34
C LYS A 399 -0.86 -21.79 -16.93
N ALA A 400 -0.46 -20.63 -16.41
CA ALA A 400 0.06 -20.54 -15.04
C ALA A 400 -1.00 -20.91 -13.99
N LEU A 401 -2.28 -20.62 -14.27
CA LEU A 401 -3.40 -21.02 -13.43
C LEU A 401 -3.71 -22.52 -13.46
N ASP A 402 -3.31 -23.25 -14.50
CA ASP A 402 -3.44 -24.71 -14.54
C ASP A 402 -2.44 -25.41 -13.60
N GLU A 403 -1.37 -24.71 -13.20
CA GLU A 403 -0.24 -25.26 -12.44
C GLU A 403 -0.25 -24.84 -10.95
N ILE A 404 -1.19 -23.99 -10.52
CA ILE A 404 -1.21 -23.42 -9.16
C ILE A 404 -1.98 -24.28 -8.14
N ASP A 405 -1.43 -24.38 -6.92
CA ASP A 405 -2.09 -25.03 -5.76
C ASP A 405 -2.87 -24.02 -4.90
N LEU A 406 -3.65 -23.15 -5.55
CA LEU A 406 -4.59 -22.22 -4.91
C LEU A 406 -5.93 -22.28 -5.64
N PRO A 407 -7.05 -21.91 -4.99
CA PRO A 407 -8.34 -21.89 -5.66
C PRO A 407 -8.31 -20.98 -6.89
N ARG A 408 -8.39 -21.60 -8.08
CA ARG A 408 -8.31 -20.92 -9.38
C ARG A 408 -9.33 -19.79 -9.52
N ASP A 409 -10.52 -19.98 -8.96
CA ASP A 409 -11.62 -19.00 -8.93
C ASP A 409 -11.15 -17.60 -8.46
N VAL A 410 -10.19 -17.53 -7.52
CA VAL A 410 -9.63 -16.27 -7.02
C VAL A 410 -9.02 -15.44 -8.14
N PHE A 411 -8.23 -16.09 -8.98
CA PHE A 411 -7.49 -15.47 -10.05
C PHE A 411 -8.36 -15.28 -11.29
N GLU A 412 -9.30 -16.19 -11.56
CA GLU A 412 -10.24 -16.04 -12.68
C GLU A 412 -11.19 -14.86 -12.48
N ILE A 413 -11.65 -14.60 -11.25
CA ILE A 413 -12.44 -13.40 -10.97
C ILE A 413 -11.66 -12.13 -11.33
N LEU A 414 -10.36 -12.09 -11.01
CA LEU A 414 -9.49 -10.97 -11.37
C LEU A 414 -9.26 -10.89 -12.88
N LEU A 415 -8.95 -12.03 -13.52
CA LEU A 415 -8.68 -12.09 -14.96
C LEU A 415 -9.90 -11.67 -15.78
N ASN A 416 -11.09 -12.14 -15.41
CA ASN A 416 -12.35 -11.79 -16.08
C ASN A 416 -12.70 -10.30 -15.93
N LYS A 417 -12.21 -9.63 -14.88
CA LYS A 417 -12.38 -8.18 -14.71
C LYS A 417 -11.43 -7.35 -15.58
N ILE A 418 -10.34 -7.93 -16.07
CA ILE A 418 -9.30 -7.21 -16.82
C ILE A 418 -9.21 -7.62 -18.29
N TYR A 419 -9.49 -8.87 -18.63
CA TYR A 419 -9.42 -9.37 -20.00
C TYR A 419 -10.44 -8.66 -20.88
N LYS A 420 -9.96 -8.04 -21.97
CA LYS A 420 -10.78 -7.26 -22.91
C LYS A 420 -11.66 -6.20 -22.24
N ARG A 421 -11.20 -5.63 -21.12
CA ARG A 421 -11.95 -4.56 -20.45
C ARG A 421 -12.02 -3.34 -21.36
N SER A 422 -13.19 -2.75 -21.45
CA SER A 422 -13.39 -1.46 -22.12
C SER A 422 -13.24 -0.26 -21.19
N LYS A 423 -13.02 -0.51 -19.89
CA LYS A 423 -12.87 0.48 -18.82
C LYS A 423 -11.94 -0.07 -17.74
#